data_AF-A0AAN7HWF9-F1
#
_entry.id   AF-A0AAN7HWF9-F1
#
_cell.length_a   1.000
_cell.length_b   1.000
_cell.length_c   1.000
_cell.angle_alpha   90.00
_cell.angle_beta   90.00
_cell.angle_gamma   90.00
#
_symmetry.space_group_name_H-M   'P 1'
#
loop_
_entity.id
_entity.type
_entity.pdbx_description
1 polymer ?
#
loop_
_entity_poly.entity_id
_entity_poly.type
_entity_poly.pdbx_seq_one_letter_code
_entity_poly.pdbx_strand_id
1 'polypeptide(L)'
;MFRLGRVLQHATSKAPTVFGAKVYQPTNNSMASLISRFSQMRTYTSSNKPPVESPSFLTGFNTQGNAMNSIKSSASPSSQFKTKKPTTPGKRWLKRVPRDHLYKGKAVRSLTVAKRSSGGRNNTGRITIRHRGGGHKRRIRVLDWHRQEAGSQTVMRLEHDPGRTAWIALLKNDTTGKLSYIIAPHGIKAGDKVTSYRQQQQEEQSPEDPVITRTVAVDAGNCMPLKMIPVGTILHNIGLKRNGPAVMARAAGAYAQLIQTGETGYAQVRLSSGEVRLVPVDACATIGAVSNPDHQHEMLGKAGRSRWLGIRPTVRGMAMNACDHPHGGGRGKSKGNKDPRSPWGVLAKGGKTRKTPNQFVVKPRPRR
;
A
#
# COMPACT_ATOMS: atom_id res chain seq x y z
N MET A 1 63.09 29.72 46.09
CA MET A 1 62.22 30.92 46.23
C MET A 1 60.83 30.55 45.72
N PHE A 2 59.97 29.96 46.56
CA PHE A 2 59.00 30.59 47.48
C PHE A 2 57.83 31.34 46.80
N ARG A 3 56.67 30.68 46.70
CA ARG A 3 55.39 30.97 47.42
C ARG A 3 54.26 30.13 46.77
N LEU A 4 53.64 29.13 47.44
CA LEU A 4 52.58 29.23 48.48
C LEU A 4 51.46 30.20 48.06
N GLY A 5 50.16 29.87 48.00
CA GLY A 5 49.33 28.77 48.46
C GLY A 5 47.91 29.32 48.64
N ARG A 6 46.85 28.50 48.50
CA ARG A 6 45.49 28.67 49.09
C ARG A 6 44.52 27.66 48.50
N VAL A 7 43.56 27.04 49.19
CA VAL A 7 43.27 26.71 50.60
C VAL A 7 42.11 25.71 50.49
N LEU A 8 42.18 24.62 51.25
CA LEU A 8 41.07 23.69 51.53
C LEU A 8 40.19 24.30 52.62
N GLN A 9 38.86 24.25 52.46
CA GLN A 9 37.96 24.20 53.61
C GLN A 9 36.81 23.22 53.36
N HIS A 10 36.69 22.30 54.32
CA HIS A 10 35.59 21.36 54.55
C HIS A 10 34.29 22.09 54.87
N ALA A 11 33.16 21.51 54.47
CA ALA A 11 31.91 21.64 55.20
C ALA A 11 31.17 20.31 55.18
N THR A 12 30.98 19.78 56.38
CA THR A 12 30.34 18.52 56.75
C THR A 12 28.83 18.68 56.93
N SER A 13 28.13 17.53 56.76
CA SER A 13 26.91 17.12 57.46
C SER A 13 25.57 17.76 57.09
N LYS A 14 24.64 16.94 56.56
CA LYS A 14 23.48 16.35 57.29
C LYS A 14 22.46 15.76 56.30
N ALA A 15 22.24 14.45 56.42
CA ALA A 15 20.96 13.78 56.11
C ALA A 15 19.94 14.16 57.21
N PRO A 16 18.60 14.08 57.01
CA PRO A 16 17.84 12.83 56.75
C PRO A 16 16.73 13.09 55.67
N THR A 17 15.84 12.21 55.20
CA THR A 17 14.98 11.17 55.79
C THR A 17 14.38 10.32 54.66
N VAL A 18 14.52 9.00 54.77
CA VAL A 18 13.52 7.93 54.58
C VAL A 18 12.28 8.26 53.71
N PHE A 19 12.23 7.77 52.47
CA PHE A 19 10.98 7.43 51.78
C PHE A 19 10.69 5.95 51.98
N GLY A 20 9.78 5.65 52.91
CA GLY A 20 9.32 4.30 53.20
C GLY A 20 8.44 3.76 52.07
N ALA A 21 8.86 2.65 51.47
CA ALA A 21 8.00 1.78 50.70
C ALA A 21 7.05 1.05 51.67
N LYS A 22 5.76 1.40 51.67
CA LYS A 22 4.73 0.57 52.28
C LYS A 22 4.24 -0.46 51.27
N VAL A 23 4.72 -1.67 51.52
CA VAL A 23 4.22 -2.95 51.03
C VAL A 23 2.75 -3.09 51.41
N TYR A 24 1.89 -3.31 50.42
CA TYR A 24 0.50 -3.71 50.64
C TYR A 24 0.50 -5.23 50.88
N GLN A 25 0.33 -5.65 52.14
CA GLN A 25 0.04 -7.04 52.47
C GLN A 25 -1.48 -7.26 52.42
N PRO A 26 -1.99 -8.20 51.63
CA PRO A 26 -3.31 -8.78 51.89
C PRO A 26 -3.20 -9.81 53.01
N THR A 27 -4.04 -9.61 54.02
CA THR A 27 -4.22 -10.47 55.19
C THR A 27 -4.69 -11.86 54.80
N ASN A 28 -4.02 -12.89 55.34
CA ASN A 28 -4.49 -14.26 55.37
C ASN A 28 -5.83 -14.34 56.14
N ASN A 29 -6.91 -14.70 55.43
CA ASN A 29 -8.08 -15.30 56.05
C ASN A 29 -8.42 -16.61 55.33
N SER A 30 -8.28 -17.69 56.10
CA SER A 30 -8.94 -18.99 55.99
C SER A 30 -8.98 -19.69 54.63
N MET A 31 -7.98 -20.55 54.40
CA MET A 31 -8.21 -21.85 53.76
C MET A 31 -9.07 -22.71 54.70
N ALA A 32 -10.39 -22.72 54.52
CA ALA A 32 -11.29 -23.79 54.95
C ALA A 32 -12.69 -23.54 54.35
N SER A 33 -12.99 -24.20 53.23
CA SER A 33 -14.35 -24.63 52.79
C SER A 33 -14.38 -24.93 51.28
N LEU A 34 -13.53 -25.85 50.85
CA LEU A 34 -13.74 -26.59 49.60
C LEU A 34 -14.10 -28.01 50.03
N ILE A 35 -15.39 -28.30 50.19
CA ILE A 35 -16.02 -29.63 50.02
C ILE A 35 -17.54 -29.49 50.24
N SER A 36 -18.28 -30.10 49.32
CA SER A 36 -19.72 -30.37 49.34
C SER A 36 -20.67 -29.21 49.02
N ARG A 37 -21.21 -29.25 47.79
CA ARG A 37 -22.65 -29.23 47.48
C ARG A 37 -22.83 -28.85 46.01
N PHE A 38 -22.65 -29.81 45.12
CA PHE A 38 -23.33 -29.82 43.81
C PHE A 38 -23.54 -31.27 43.39
N SER A 39 -24.49 -31.91 44.07
CA SER A 39 -25.24 -33.03 43.53
C SER A 39 -26.62 -32.47 43.22
N GLN A 40 -26.94 -32.34 41.93
CA GLN A 40 -28.19 -32.81 41.34
C GLN A 40 -28.37 -32.29 39.90
N MET A 41 -28.70 -33.25 39.03
CA MET A 41 -29.63 -33.12 37.90
C MET A 41 -29.18 -32.37 36.63
N ARG A 42 -28.81 -33.14 35.59
CA ARG A 42 -29.73 -33.41 34.45
C ARG A 42 -29.05 -34.32 33.43
N THR A 43 -29.61 -35.52 33.28
CA THR A 43 -29.44 -36.39 32.13
C THR A 43 -30.43 -35.95 31.04
N TYR A 44 -29.94 -35.66 29.83
CA TYR A 44 -30.78 -35.71 28.62
C TYR A 44 -30.19 -36.73 27.67
N THR A 45 -30.89 -37.85 27.58
CA THR A 45 -30.76 -38.89 26.56
C THR A 45 -31.31 -38.35 25.24
N SER A 46 -30.48 -38.31 24.20
CA SER A 46 -30.94 -38.07 22.82
C SER A 46 -31.35 -39.42 22.22
N SER A 47 -32.64 -39.59 21.92
CA SER A 47 -33.15 -40.72 21.15
C SER A 47 -33.15 -40.38 19.66
N ASN A 48 -32.51 -41.25 18.87
CA ASN A 48 -32.59 -41.24 17.41
C ASN A 48 -34.01 -41.63 16.97
N LYS A 49 -34.67 -40.77 16.19
CA LYS A 49 -35.81 -41.16 15.34
C LYS A 49 -35.40 -41.04 13.87
N PRO A 50 -35.70 -42.05 13.02
CA PRO A 50 -35.51 -41.92 11.58
C PRO A 50 -36.66 -41.08 10.97
N PRO A 51 -36.46 -40.44 9.79
CA PRO A 51 -37.49 -39.62 9.18
C PRO A 51 -38.53 -40.49 8.47
N VAL A 52 -39.79 -40.08 8.60
CA VAL A 52 -40.95 -40.64 7.89
C VAL A 52 -41.16 -39.83 6.61
N GLU A 53 -41.26 -40.50 5.47
CA GLU A 53 -41.66 -39.91 4.18
C GLU A 53 -43.18 -39.98 3.98
N SER A 54 -43.79 -38.87 3.54
CA SER A 54 -45.07 -38.82 2.80
C SER A 54 -45.26 -37.42 2.17
N PRO A 55 -46.22 -37.19 1.25
CA PRO A 55 -45.97 -37.19 -0.19
C PRO A 55 -46.14 -35.81 -0.86
N SER A 56 -45.72 -35.76 -2.12
CA SER A 56 -45.77 -34.66 -3.08
C SER A 56 -47.10 -33.92 -3.17
N PHE A 57 -47.05 -32.60 -2.95
CA PHE A 57 -47.98 -31.64 -3.57
C PHE A 57 -47.20 -30.66 -4.45
N LEU A 58 -47.52 -30.70 -5.75
CA LEU A 58 -47.09 -29.76 -6.77
C LEU A 58 -47.80 -28.42 -6.56
N THR A 59 -47.04 -27.37 -6.26
CA THR A 59 -47.43 -25.99 -6.55
C THR A 59 -46.26 -25.29 -7.22
N GLY A 60 -46.43 -25.03 -8.51
CA GLY A 60 -45.49 -24.26 -9.31
C GLY A 60 -45.54 -22.80 -8.91
N PHE A 61 -44.40 -22.28 -8.46
CA PHE A 61 -43.95 -20.88 -8.55
C PHE A 61 -42.55 -20.85 -7.94
N ASN A 62 -41.51 -21.00 -8.77
CA ASN A 62 -40.15 -20.45 -8.59
C ASN A 62 -39.17 -21.08 -9.61
N THR A 63 -39.14 -20.52 -10.82
CA THR A 63 -38.17 -20.90 -11.85
C THR A 63 -37.20 -19.75 -12.15
N GLN A 64 -36.60 -19.12 -11.13
CA GLN A 64 -35.39 -18.27 -11.28
C GLN A 64 -34.48 -18.27 -10.03
N GLY A 65 -34.43 -19.37 -9.29
CA GLY A 65 -33.70 -19.41 -8.01
C GLY A 65 -33.00 -20.73 -7.74
N ASN A 66 -32.19 -21.24 -8.68
CA ASN A 66 -31.31 -22.37 -8.37
C ASN A 66 -30.09 -22.48 -9.31
N ALA A 67 -29.41 -21.36 -9.55
CA ALA A 67 -28.06 -21.34 -10.14
C ALA A 67 -26.95 -21.08 -9.10
N MET A 68 -27.21 -21.39 -7.83
CA MET A 68 -26.26 -21.20 -6.73
C MET A 68 -26.40 -22.35 -5.74
N ASN A 69 -25.83 -23.51 -6.07
CA ASN A 69 -25.25 -24.45 -5.10
C ASN A 69 -24.58 -25.62 -5.83
N SER A 70 -23.46 -25.30 -6.46
CA SER A 70 -22.45 -26.28 -6.88
C SER A 70 -21.07 -25.73 -6.49
N ILE A 71 -20.85 -25.54 -5.20
CA ILE A 71 -19.50 -25.37 -4.67
C ILE A 71 -19.12 -26.71 -4.06
N LYS A 72 -18.54 -27.57 -4.91
CA LYS A 72 -17.85 -28.78 -4.46
C LYS A 72 -16.74 -28.38 -3.49
N SER A 73 -16.82 -28.96 -2.30
CA SER A 73 -15.85 -28.89 -1.21
C SER A 73 -14.45 -29.33 -1.67
N SER A 74 -13.58 -28.34 -1.93
CA SER A 74 -12.15 -28.50 -1.71
C SER A 74 -11.49 -27.13 -1.53
N ALA A 75 -10.95 -26.94 -0.32
CA ALA A 75 -10.15 -25.80 0.16
C ALA A 75 -10.93 -24.57 0.69
N SER A 76 -10.91 -24.41 2.01
CA SER A 76 -10.97 -23.08 2.64
C SER A 76 -9.71 -22.81 3.47
N PRO A 77 -8.66 -22.24 2.87
CA PRO A 77 -7.89 -21.17 3.49
C PRO A 77 -8.52 -19.83 3.05
N SER A 78 -8.58 -18.83 3.93
CA SER A 78 -9.15 -17.51 3.65
C SER A 78 -8.85 -17.04 2.20
N SER A 79 -9.91 -16.79 1.43
CA SER A 79 -9.89 -16.54 -0.03
C SER A 79 -9.00 -15.37 -0.48
N GLN A 80 -8.49 -14.57 0.47
CA GLN A 80 -7.74 -13.35 0.23
C GLN A 80 -6.27 -13.58 -0.16
N PHE A 81 -5.63 -14.69 0.24
CA PHE A 81 -4.20 -14.90 -0.02
C PHE A 81 -3.83 -16.34 -0.37
N LYS A 82 -2.88 -16.49 -1.30
CA LYS A 82 -2.30 -17.77 -1.69
C LYS A 82 -1.08 -18.10 -0.83
N THR A 83 -1.21 -19.12 0.01
CA THR A 83 -0.12 -19.78 0.74
C THR A 83 0.24 -21.11 0.06
N LYS A 84 1.36 -21.73 0.44
CA LYS A 84 1.81 -23.03 -0.09
C LYS A 84 2.07 -23.99 1.06
N LYS A 85 1.85 -25.29 0.83
CA LYS A 85 2.22 -26.33 1.80
C LYS A 85 3.70 -26.15 2.20
N PRO A 86 4.03 -26.10 3.49
CA PRO A 86 5.37 -25.74 3.97
C PRO A 86 6.35 -26.92 3.85
N THR A 87 6.49 -27.49 2.65
CA THR A 87 7.42 -28.60 2.36
C THR A 87 8.90 -28.22 2.49
N THR A 88 9.20 -26.91 2.49
CA THR A 88 10.54 -26.38 2.71
C THR A 88 10.43 -25.17 3.63
N PRO A 89 11.44 -24.87 4.48
CA PRO A 89 11.38 -23.76 5.42
C PRO A 89 11.14 -22.41 4.70
N GLY A 90 11.73 -22.22 3.52
CA GLY A 90 11.55 -20.99 2.71
C GLY A 90 10.15 -20.80 2.10
N LYS A 91 9.28 -21.81 2.14
CA LYS A 91 7.86 -21.71 1.70
C LYS A 91 6.91 -21.40 2.85
N ARG A 92 7.29 -21.69 4.11
CA ARG A 92 6.43 -21.55 5.30
C ARG A 92 5.78 -20.17 5.41
N TRP A 93 6.57 -19.13 5.19
CA TRP A 93 6.13 -17.73 5.31
C TRP A 93 5.78 -17.09 3.97
N LEU A 94 5.65 -17.86 2.89
CA LEU A 94 5.29 -17.32 1.58
C LEU A 94 3.78 -17.00 1.55
N LYS A 95 3.47 -15.71 1.36
CA LYS A 95 2.10 -15.22 1.18
C LYS A 95 2.03 -14.36 -0.08
N ARG A 96 1.14 -14.68 -1.01
CA ARG A 96 0.96 -13.95 -2.27
C ARG A 96 -0.49 -13.55 -2.46
N VAL A 97 -0.73 -12.40 -3.11
CA VAL A 97 -2.07 -12.04 -3.58
C VAL A 97 -2.48 -13.00 -4.71
N PRO A 98 -3.73 -13.51 -4.74
CA PRO A 98 -4.26 -14.30 -5.86
C PRO A 98 -4.26 -13.45 -7.16
N ARG A 99 -3.88 -14.07 -8.28
CA ARG A 99 -3.72 -13.39 -9.58
C ARG A 99 -4.42 -14.13 -10.71
N ASP A 100 -5.55 -14.78 -10.40
CA ASP A 100 -6.21 -15.69 -11.34
C ASP A 100 -6.96 -14.94 -12.44
N HIS A 101 -7.50 -13.75 -12.12
CA HIS A 101 -8.11 -12.82 -13.07
C HIS A 101 -7.08 -12.10 -13.97
N LEU A 102 -5.79 -12.28 -13.69
CA LEU A 102 -4.73 -11.57 -14.38
C LEU A 102 -4.28 -12.35 -15.62
N TYR A 103 -4.02 -11.64 -16.70
CA TYR A 103 -3.58 -12.25 -17.96
C TYR A 103 -2.24 -12.98 -17.79
N LYS A 104 -2.22 -14.24 -18.26
CA LYS A 104 -1.08 -15.16 -18.12
C LYS A 104 -0.05 -15.02 -19.25
N GLY A 105 -0.40 -14.35 -20.34
CA GLY A 105 0.44 -14.22 -21.54
C GLY A 105 1.48 -13.11 -21.47
N LYS A 106 2.09 -12.81 -22.63
CA LYS A 106 3.09 -11.74 -22.78
C LYS A 106 2.41 -10.38 -22.99
N ALA A 107 3.06 -9.32 -22.51
CA ALA A 107 2.66 -7.94 -22.76
C ALA A 107 2.80 -7.58 -24.26
N VAL A 108 2.05 -6.59 -24.72
CA VAL A 108 2.11 -6.08 -26.11
C VAL A 108 3.52 -5.57 -26.41
N ARG A 109 4.15 -6.10 -27.46
CA ARG A 109 5.58 -5.87 -27.73
C ARG A 109 5.90 -4.42 -28.11
N SER A 110 5.00 -3.75 -28.82
CA SER A 110 5.13 -2.33 -29.22
C SER A 110 5.12 -1.39 -28.01
N LEU A 111 4.32 -1.68 -26.99
CA LEU A 111 4.19 -0.88 -25.77
C LEU A 111 5.22 -1.23 -24.69
N THR A 112 6.31 -1.90 -25.04
CA THR A 112 7.35 -2.29 -24.08
C THR A 112 8.75 -1.96 -24.56
N VAL A 113 9.59 -1.50 -23.63
CA VAL A 113 11.00 -1.18 -23.84
C VAL A 113 11.88 -2.06 -22.95
N ALA A 114 13.07 -2.45 -23.40
CA ALA A 114 13.99 -3.24 -22.59
C ALA A 114 14.48 -2.44 -21.36
N LYS A 115 14.38 -3.00 -20.15
CA LYS A 115 14.94 -2.38 -18.94
C LYS A 115 16.42 -2.73 -18.83
N ARG A 116 17.31 -1.80 -19.15
CA ARG A 116 18.75 -1.92 -18.85
C ARG A 116 18.99 -1.58 -17.38
N SER A 117 19.66 -2.47 -16.64
CA SER A 117 19.91 -2.29 -15.20
C SER A 117 21.30 -1.70 -14.99
N SER A 118 21.41 -0.59 -14.24
CA SER A 118 22.70 -0.02 -13.83
C SER A 118 23.31 -0.67 -12.60
N GLY A 119 22.55 -1.50 -11.87
CA GLY A 119 23.00 -2.07 -10.60
C GLY A 119 23.20 -1.03 -9.48
N GLY A 120 22.57 0.14 -9.59
CA GLY A 120 22.72 1.23 -8.62
C GLY A 120 23.93 2.13 -8.86
N ARG A 121 24.56 2.03 -10.04
CA ARG A 121 25.65 2.91 -10.47
C ARG A 121 25.13 4.12 -11.24
N ASN A 122 25.87 5.23 -11.15
CA ASN A 122 25.67 6.43 -11.97
C ASN A 122 26.52 6.36 -13.28
N ASN A 123 26.54 7.45 -14.03
CA ASN A 123 27.34 7.61 -15.26
C ASN A 123 28.86 7.45 -15.04
N THR A 124 29.40 7.74 -13.86
CA THR A 124 30.82 7.53 -13.55
C THR A 124 31.16 6.09 -13.14
N GLY A 125 30.18 5.17 -13.15
CA GLY A 125 30.37 3.78 -12.75
C GLY A 125 30.44 3.54 -11.23
N ARG A 126 30.38 4.60 -10.41
CA ARG A 126 30.37 4.51 -8.94
C ARG A 126 28.98 4.12 -8.43
N ILE A 127 28.93 3.35 -7.34
CA ILE A 127 27.67 2.98 -6.70
C ILE A 127 27.13 4.19 -5.94
N THR A 128 26.04 4.77 -6.43
CA THR A 128 25.34 5.89 -5.77
C THR A 128 24.12 5.41 -4.99
N ILE A 129 23.44 4.36 -5.47
CA ILE A 129 22.30 3.73 -4.80
C ILE A 129 22.72 2.34 -4.32
N ARG A 130 22.89 2.21 -3.00
CA ARG A 130 23.22 0.92 -2.37
C ARG A 130 22.07 -0.10 -2.52
N HIS A 131 22.41 -1.37 -2.36
CA HIS A 131 21.47 -2.49 -2.29
C HIS A 131 20.69 -2.82 -3.58
N ARG A 132 21.15 -2.34 -4.75
CA ARG A 132 20.54 -2.66 -6.06
C ARG A 132 21.44 -3.56 -6.90
N GLY A 133 20.86 -4.50 -7.64
CA GLY A 133 21.57 -5.32 -8.64
C GLY A 133 21.15 -6.78 -8.68
N GLY A 134 21.49 -7.46 -9.79
CA GLY A 134 21.35 -8.92 -9.95
C GLY A 134 19.91 -9.46 -9.97
N GLY A 135 18.92 -8.64 -10.34
CA GLY A 135 17.52 -9.06 -10.45
C GLY A 135 17.20 -9.69 -11.81
N HIS A 136 16.00 -10.27 -11.92
CA HIS A 136 15.53 -10.84 -13.19
C HIS A 136 15.43 -9.77 -14.29
N LYS A 137 15.74 -10.14 -15.54
CA LYS A 137 15.60 -9.28 -16.73
C LYS A 137 14.15 -8.84 -16.88
N ARG A 138 13.93 -7.56 -17.20
CA ARG A 138 12.60 -6.95 -17.27
C ARG A 138 12.44 -6.10 -18.52
N ARG A 139 11.18 -5.84 -18.84
CA ARG A 139 10.76 -4.85 -19.83
C ARG A 139 9.94 -3.78 -19.12
N ILE A 140 10.21 -2.52 -19.43
CA ILE A 140 9.39 -1.38 -18.99
C ILE A 140 8.14 -1.39 -19.87
N ARG A 141 6.95 -1.36 -19.27
CA ARG A 141 5.72 -1.01 -20.02
C ARG A 141 5.60 0.50 -20.07
N VAL A 142 5.43 1.02 -21.27
CA VAL A 142 5.12 2.43 -21.52
C VAL A 142 3.65 2.62 -21.21
N LEU A 143 3.36 3.38 -20.16
CA LEU A 143 2.01 3.69 -19.73
C LEU A 143 1.64 5.09 -20.19
N ASP A 144 0.38 5.28 -20.53
CA ASP A 144 -0.19 6.59 -20.76
C ASP A 144 -0.54 7.23 -19.40
N TRP A 145 0.31 8.16 -18.97
CA TRP A 145 0.09 8.99 -17.78
C TRP A 145 -0.68 10.27 -18.09
N HIS A 146 -0.88 10.59 -19.36
CA HIS A 146 -1.49 11.84 -19.79
C HIS A 146 -2.98 11.66 -20.07
N ARG A 147 -3.43 10.50 -20.58
CA ARG A 147 -4.85 10.25 -20.87
C ARG A 147 -5.45 11.37 -21.75
N GLN A 148 -4.72 11.79 -22.79
CA GLN A 148 -5.15 12.89 -23.65
C GLN A 148 -6.16 12.44 -24.71
N GLU A 149 -6.04 11.19 -25.17
CA GLU A 149 -6.94 10.65 -26.19
C GLU A 149 -8.37 10.54 -25.62
N ALA A 150 -9.30 11.25 -26.26
CA ALA A 150 -10.72 11.23 -25.93
C ALA A 150 -11.40 9.95 -26.44
N GLY A 151 -12.68 9.80 -26.07
CA GLY A 151 -13.53 8.68 -26.47
C GLY A 151 -13.49 7.50 -25.49
N SER A 152 -14.43 6.57 -25.71
CA SER A 152 -14.55 5.36 -24.90
C SER A 152 -13.44 4.36 -25.26
N GLN A 153 -12.85 3.77 -24.23
CA GLN A 153 -11.79 2.79 -24.38
C GLN A 153 -12.16 1.51 -23.63
N THR A 154 -12.23 0.40 -24.34
CA THR A 154 -12.55 -0.90 -23.75
C THR A 154 -11.30 -1.52 -23.10
N VAL A 155 -11.45 -2.00 -21.86
CA VAL A 155 -10.42 -2.75 -21.13
C VAL A 155 -10.31 -4.15 -21.72
N MET A 156 -9.26 -4.38 -22.51
CA MET A 156 -9.01 -5.69 -23.12
C MET A 156 -8.64 -6.75 -22.08
N ARG A 157 -7.73 -6.40 -21.16
CA ARG A 157 -7.20 -7.33 -20.15
C ARG A 157 -6.40 -6.61 -19.08
N LEU A 158 -6.25 -7.27 -17.94
CA LEU A 158 -5.37 -6.85 -16.85
C LEU A 158 -4.08 -7.64 -16.88
N GLU A 159 -2.94 -6.97 -16.68
CA GLU A 159 -1.62 -7.59 -16.72
C GLU A 159 -0.80 -7.29 -15.46
N HIS A 160 0.07 -8.24 -15.10
CA HIS A 160 1.11 -8.03 -14.10
C HIS A 160 2.24 -7.17 -14.68
N ASP A 161 2.68 -6.15 -13.93
CA ASP A 161 3.92 -5.44 -14.25
C ASP A 161 5.03 -5.62 -13.18
N PRO A 162 6.17 -6.27 -13.49
CA PRO A 162 7.34 -6.37 -12.60
C PRO A 162 8.09 -5.04 -12.37
N GLY A 163 7.70 -3.94 -13.03
CA GLY A 163 8.27 -2.61 -12.86
C GLY A 163 7.58 -1.75 -11.80
N ARG A 164 6.38 -2.14 -11.34
CA ARG A 164 5.56 -1.41 -10.37
C ARG A 164 4.80 -2.37 -9.46
N THR A 165 4.08 -1.83 -8.48
CA THR A 165 3.32 -2.63 -7.52
C THR A 165 1.87 -2.84 -7.96
N ALA A 166 1.27 -1.83 -8.61
CA ALA A 166 -0.09 -1.88 -9.14
C ALA A 166 -0.22 -2.81 -10.36
N TRP A 167 -1.43 -3.29 -10.64
CA TRP A 167 -1.75 -3.92 -11.92
C TRP A 167 -1.93 -2.87 -13.00
N ILE A 168 -1.84 -3.30 -14.26
CA ILE A 168 -2.08 -2.43 -15.42
C ILE A 168 -3.20 -2.98 -16.28
N ALA A 169 -3.96 -2.09 -16.90
CA ALA A 169 -4.98 -2.44 -17.86
C ALA A 169 -4.48 -2.11 -19.26
N LEU A 170 -4.64 -3.06 -20.19
CA LEU A 170 -4.50 -2.79 -21.62
C LEU A 170 -5.85 -2.29 -22.12
N LEU A 171 -5.86 -1.09 -22.67
CA LEU A 171 -7.03 -0.48 -23.29
C LEU A 171 -6.93 -0.58 -24.80
N LYS A 172 -8.09 -0.63 -25.44
CA LYS A 172 -8.27 -0.40 -26.86
C LYS A 172 -9.23 0.77 -27.04
N ASN A 173 -8.84 1.80 -27.78
CA ASN A 173 -9.76 2.85 -28.16
C ASN A 173 -10.81 2.28 -29.13
N ASP A 174 -12.09 2.49 -28.85
CA ASP A 174 -13.18 1.90 -29.65
C ASP A 174 -13.25 2.53 -31.05
N THR A 175 -12.97 3.83 -31.17
CA THR A 175 -12.98 4.58 -32.44
C THR A 175 -11.68 4.39 -33.22
N THR A 176 -10.53 4.60 -32.57
CA THR A 176 -9.23 4.62 -33.28
C THR A 176 -8.58 3.24 -33.35
N GLY A 177 -9.01 2.28 -32.52
CA GLY A 177 -8.38 0.96 -32.39
C GLY A 177 -7.00 0.96 -31.72
N LYS A 178 -6.46 2.12 -31.33
CA LYS A 178 -5.15 2.26 -30.69
C LYS A 178 -5.12 1.56 -29.33
N LEU A 179 -4.00 0.92 -29.05
CA LEU A 179 -3.75 0.23 -27.79
C LEU A 179 -2.93 1.11 -26.85
N SER A 180 -3.32 1.19 -25.58
CA SER A 180 -2.58 1.93 -24.55
C SER A 180 -2.60 1.17 -23.23
N TYR A 181 -1.57 1.38 -22.39
CA TYR A 181 -1.57 0.85 -21.02
C TYR A 181 -1.88 1.96 -20.02
N ILE A 182 -2.75 1.67 -19.07
CA ILE A 182 -3.01 2.53 -17.91
C ILE A 182 -2.73 1.77 -16.60
N ILE A 183 -2.63 2.49 -15.49
CA ILE A 183 -2.76 1.84 -14.17
C ILE A 183 -4.20 1.34 -14.06
N ALA A 184 -4.37 0.09 -13.65
CA ALA A 184 -5.70 -0.46 -13.39
C ALA A 184 -6.27 0.15 -12.10
N PRO A 185 -7.46 0.76 -12.14
CA PRO A 185 -8.23 1.09 -10.95
C PRO A 185 -8.60 -0.17 -10.17
N HIS A 186 -8.97 -0.01 -8.90
CA HIS A 186 -9.50 -1.09 -8.09
C HIS A 186 -10.88 -1.52 -8.62
N GLY A 187 -11.13 -2.82 -8.70
CA GLY A 187 -12.43 -3.37 -9.12
C GLY A 187 -12.63 -3.50 -10.63
N ILE A 188 -11.80 -2.86 -11.46
CA ILE A 188 -11.92 -2.95 -12.92
C ILE A 188 -11.70 -4.39 -13.40
N LYS A 189 -12.41 -4.80 -14.44
CA LYS A 189 -12.34 -6.11 -15.09
C LYS A 189 -12.10 -5.95 -16.60
N ALA A 190 -11.80 -7.06 -17.26
CA ALA A 190 -11.78 -7.09 -18.72
C ALA A 190 -13.21 -6.96 -19.26
N GLY A 191 -13.41 -6.14 -20.28
CA GLY A 191 -14.71 -5.80 -20.86
C GLY A 191 -15.25 -4.44 -20.41
N ASP A 192 -14.79 -3.91 -19.27
CA ASP A 192 -15.24 -2.61 -18.77
C ASP A 192 -14.81 -1.48 -19.71
N LYS A 193 -15.60 -0.42 -19.79
CA LYS A 193 -15.29 0.78 -20.58
C LYS A 193 -14.79 1.90 -19.69
N VAL A 194 -13.73 2.57 -20.11
CA VAL A 194 -13.18 3.75 -19.44
C VAL A 194 -12.97 4.88 -20.43
N THR A 195 -13.32 6.10 -20.03
CA THR A 195 -13.26 7.28 -20.88
C THR A 195 -12.28 8.30 -20.31
N SER A 196 -11.68 9.12 -21.17
CA SER A 196 -10.95 10.30 -20.75
C SER A 196 -11.69 11.57 -21.16
N TYR A 197 -12.03 12.39 -20.17
CA TYR A 197 -12.70 13.68 -20.30
C TYR A 197 -11.72 14.85 -20.20
N ARG A 198 -10.43 14.60 -20.50
CA ARG A 198 -9.38 15.60 -20.33
C ARG A 198 -9.47 16.75 -21.34
N GLN A 199 -9.86 16.43 -22.58
CA GLN A 199 -9.93 17.38 -23.69
C GLN A 199 -11.31 18.00 -23.87
N GLN A 200 -12.35 17.41 -23.27
CA GLN A 200 -13.70 17.96 -23.41
C GLN A 200 -13.79 19.28 -22.67
N GLN A 201 -13.95 20.35 -23.46
CA GLN A 201 -14.41 21.63 -22.97
C GLN A 201 -15.92 21.55 -22.75
N GLN A 202 -16.46 22.41 -21.89
CA GLN A 202 -17.89 22.47 -21.58
C GLN A 202 -18.76 22.91 -22.77
N GLU A 203 -18.19 23.06 -23.96
CA GLU A 203 -18.83 23.65 -25.12
C GLU A 203 -19.04 22.58 -26.19
N GLU A 204 -20.31 22.51 -26.61
CA GLU A 204 -20.91 21.70 -27.67
C GLU A 204 -21.24 20.25 -27.33
N GLN A 205 -22.46 20.11 -26.78
CA GLN A 205 -23.25 18.89 -26.84
C GLN A 205 -23.41 18.47 -28.31
N SER A 206 -22.59 17.54 -28.78
CA SER A 206 -22.95 16.76 -29.97
C SER A 206 -24.11 15.82 -29.59
N PRO A 207 -25.20 15.74 -30.36
CA PRO A 207 -26.37 14.91 -30.03
C PRO A 207 -26.04 13.39 -29.95
N GLU A 208 -24.88 12.99 -30.48
CA GLU A 208 -24.35 11.62 -30.48
C GLU A 208 -23.62 11.24 -29.16
N ASP A 209 -23.10 12.23 -28.42
CA ASP A 209 -22.30 11.97 -27.22
C ASP A 209 -23.23 11.72 -26.03
N PRO A 210 -23.00 10.68 -25.20
CA PRO A 210 -23.81 10.46 -24.02
C PRO A 210 -23.76 11.71 -23.16
N VAL A 211 -24.93 12.30 -22.87
CA VAL A 211 -25.08 13.42 -21.94
C VAL A 211 -24.21 13.10 -20.73
N ILE A 212 -23.21 13.95 -20.45
CA ILE A 212 -22.35 13.79 -19.27
C ILE A 212 -23.21 14.16 -18.06
N THR A 213 -24.11 13.27 -17.70
CA THR A 213 -24.76 13.28 -16.41
C THR A 213 -23.65 13.13 -15.40
N ARG A 214 -23.67 13.95 -14.34
CA ARG A 214 -22.67 13.91 -13.25
C ARG A 214 -22.40 12.48 -12.75
N THR A 215 -23.37 11.58 -12.88
CA THR A 215 -23.27 10.15 -12.57
C THR A 215 -22.27 9.39 -13.46
N VAL A 216 -22.36 9.51 -14.79
CA VAL A 216 -21.48 8.79 -15.75
C VAL A 216 -20.03 9.26 -15.65
N ALA A 217 -19.85 10.56 -15.36
CA ALA A 217 -18.54 11.13 -15.09
C ALA A 217 -17.85 10.43 -13.90
N VAL A 218 -18.59 9.99 -12.88
CA VAL A 218 -18.02 9.51 -11.60
C VAL A 218 -17.66 8.02 -11.61
N ASP A 219 -17.82 7.32 -12.75
CA ASP A 219 -17.45 5.91 -12.84
C ASP A 219 -15.94 5.68 -12.65
N ALA A 220 -15.60 4.58 -11.96
CA ALA A 220 -14.23 4.26 -11.62
C ALA A 220 -13.38 3.98 -12.86
N GLY A 221 -12.20 4.60 -12.94
CA GLY A 221 -11.30 4.48 -14.10
C GLY A 221 -11.42 5.59 -15.12
N ASN A 222 -12.48 6.40 -15.07
CA ASN A 222 -12.57 7.61 -15.88
C ASN A 222 -11.54 8.64 -15.42
N CYS A 223 -10.93 9.33 -16.39
CA CYS A 223 -9.92 10.35 -16.15
C CYS A 223 -10.45 11.73 -16.55
N MET A 224 -10.31 12.72 -15.67
CA MET A 224 -10.79 14.08 -15.94
C MET A 224 -10.02 15.14 -15.14
N PRO A 225 -10.17 16.43 -15.46
CA PRO A 225 -9.66 17.54 -14.65
C PRO A 225 -10.34 17.62 -13.28
N LEU A 226 -9.63 18.08 -12.24
CA LEU A 226 -10.17 18.18 -10.88
C LEU A 226 -11.42 19.09 -10.77
N LYS A 227 -11.60 20.11 -11.62
CA LYS A 227 -12.84 20.94 -11.65
C LYS A 227 -14.10 20.13 -11.89
N MET A 228 -14.02 19.07 -12.69
CA MET A 228 -15.19 18.30 -13.11
C MET A 228 -15.60 17.26 -12.05
N ILE A 229 -14.73 17.01 -11.09
CA ILE A 229 -14.90 15.96 -10.10
C ILE A 229 -15.63 16.50 -8.88
N PRO A 230 -16.68 15.81 -8.40
CA PRO A 230 -17.35 16.21 -7.17
C PRO A 230 -16.43 16.09 -5.96
N VAL A 231 -16.55 17.04 -5.05
CA VAL A 231 -15.82 17.06 -3.78
C VAL A 231 -16.16 15.80 -2.97
N GLY A 232 -15.18 15.27 -2.25
CA GLY A 232 -15.30 14.07 -1.42
C GLY A 232 -14.95 12.77 -2.14
N THR A 233 -14.87 12.77 -3.48
CA THR A 233 -14.54 11.59 -4.27
C THR A 233 -13.12 11.07 -4.03
N ILE A 234 -12.97 9.76 -4.21
CA ILE A 234 -11.69 9.05 -4.13
C ILE A 234 -11.04 9.02 -5.51
N LEU A 235 -9.78 9.43 -5.55
CA LEU A 235 -9.01 9.63 -6.78
C LEU A 235 -7.65 8.94 -6.71
N HIS A 236 -7.08 8.66 -7.87
CA HIS A 236 -5.69 8.23 -8.04
C HIS A 236 -5.09 8.88 -9.31
N ASN A 237 -3.80 8.65 -9.57
CA ASN A 237 -3.12 9.22 -10.74
C ASN A 237 -3.26 10.75 -10.88
N ILE A 238 -2.93 11.47 -9.82
CA ILE A 238 -3.14 12.93 -9.78
C ILE A 238 -1.94 13.66 -10.39
N GLY A 239 -2.22 14.59 -11.29
CA GLY A 239 -1.25 15.49 -11.90
C GLY A 239 -0.72 16.54 -10.93
N LEU A 240 0.49 17.04 -11.18
CA LEU A 240 1.09 18.12 -10.37
C LEU A 240 0.99 19.49 -11.05
N LYS A 241 0.85 19.50 -12.39
CA LYS A 241 0.85 20.69 -13.24
C LYS A 241 -0.41 20.66 -14.11
N ARG A 242 -0.91 21.84 -14.50
CA ARG A 242 -1.92 21.99 -15.55
C ARG A 242 -1.43 21.28 -16.81
N ASN A 243 -2.27 20.44 -17.41
CA ASN A 243 -1.96 19.64 -18.60
C ASN A 243 -0.76 18.66 -18.48
N GLY A 244 -0.19 18.47 -17.28
CA GLY A 244 0.91 17.54 -17.04
C GLY A 244 0.46 16.07 -16.88
N PRO A 245 1.41 15.11 -16.83
CA PRO A 245 1.09 13.72 -16.56
C PRO A 245 0.70 13.50 -15.09
N ALA A 246 0.04 12.38 -14.82
CA ALA A 246 -0.19 11.86 -13.48
C ALA A 246 1.13 11.50 -12.76
N VAL A 247 1.33 12.03 -11.55
CA VAL A 247 2.55 11.84 -10.75
C VAL A 247 2.26 11.19 -9.40
N MET A 248 1.16 11.59 -8.75
CA MET A 248 0.82 11.22 -7.38
C MET A 248 -0.19 10.07 -7.33
N ALA A 249 -0.21 9.35 -6.20
CA ALA A 249 -1.13 8.22 -5.94
C ALA A 249 -1.12 7.14 -7.04
N ARG A 250 0.07 6.59 -7.36
CA ARG A 250 0.27 5.57 -8.41
C ARG A 250 0.61 4.17 -7.89
N ALA A 251 0.89 4.06 -6.60
CA ALA A 251 1.28 2.78 -5.99
C ALA A 251 0.06 1.89 -5.77
N ALA A 252 0.27 0.58 -5.71
CA ALA A 252 -0.77 -0.39 -5.36
C ALA A 252 -1.57 0.04 -4.12
N GLY A 253 -2.90 0.04 -4.21
CA GLY A 253 -3.81 0.46 -3.14
C GLY A 253 -3.74 1.94 -2.76
N ALA A 254 -2.93 2.76 -3.44
CA ALA A 254 -2.87 4.19 -3.16
C ALA A 254 -4.15 4.86 -3.66
N TYR A 255 -4.57 5.89 -2.93
CA TYR A 255 -5.64 6.78 -3.30
C TYR A 255 -5.39 8.15 -2.67
N ALA A 256 -6.22 9.11 -3.05
CA ALA A 256 -6.31 10.43 -2.51
C ALA A 256 -7.78 10.84 -2.48
N GLN A 257 -8.11 11.89 -1.74
CA GLN A 257 -9.46 12.40 -1.64
C GLN A 257 -9.49 13.88 -2.02
N LEU A 258 -10.45 14.27 -2.85
CA LEU A 258 -10.69 15.68 -3.17
C LEU A 258 -11.42 16.33 -1.99
N ILE A 259 -10.78 17.28 -1.30
CA ILE A 259 -11.37 17.96 -0.15
C ILE A 259 -12.17 19.19 -0.58
N GLN A 260 -11.61 19.94 -1.53
CA GLN A 260 -12.19 21.19 -1.97
C GLN A 260 -11.73 21.45 -3.40
N THR A 261 -12.62 22.01 -4.21
CA THR A 261 -12.33 22.46 -5.56
C THR A 261 -12.62 23.96 -5.61
N GLY A 262 -11.61 24.76 -5.93
CA GLY A 262 -11.85 26.16 -6.28
C GLY A 262 -12.39 26.27 -7.71
N GLU A 263 -13.17 27.31 -7.99
CA GLU A 263 -13.66 27.58 -9.35
C GLU A 263 -12.51 27.79 -10.33
N THR A 264 -11.48 28.51 -9.89
CA THR A 264 -10.23 28.72 -10.64
C THR A 264 -9.01 28.55 -9.73
N GLY A 265 -7.83 28.34 -10.33
CA GLY A 265 -6.57 28.21 -9.61
C GLY A 265 -6.31 26.79 -9.10
N TYR A 266 -6.60 26.53 -7.82
CA TYR A 266 -6.19 25.29 -7.13
C TYR A 266 -7.35 24.55 -6.45
N ALA A 267 -7.24 23.22 -6.44
CA ALA A 267 -8.02 22.29 -5.65
C ALA A 267 -7.17 21.75 -4.48
N GLN A 268 -7.81 21.42 -3.36
CA GLN A 268 -7.19 20.79 -2.22
C GLN A 268 -7.39 19.29 -2.25
N VAL A 269 -6.28 18.54 -2.27
CA VAL A 269 -6.28 17.09 -2.33
C VAL A 269 -5.59 16.53 -1.09
N ARG A 270 -6.26 15.59 -0.40
CA ARG A 270 -5.68 14.78 0.67
C ARG A 270 -4.98 13.56 0.08
N LEU A 271 -3.67 13.47 0.23
CA LEU A 271 -2.89 12.31 -0.22
C LEU A 271 -2.95 11.17 0.80
N SER A 272 -2.58 9.95 0.37
CA SER A 272 -2.45 8.77 1.25
C SER A 272 -1.45 8.95 2.40
N SER A 273 -0.53 9.92 2.30
CA SER A 273 0.36 10.31 3.39
C SER A 273 -0.34 11.08 4.52
N GLY A 274 -1.59 11.52 4.32
CA GLY A 274 -2.32 12.42 5.18
C GLY A 274 -2.01 13.91 4.97
N GLU A 275 -1.10 14.25 4.06
CA GLU A 275 -0.83 15.63 3.64
C GLU A 275 -2.00 16.18 2.81
N VAL A 276 -2.42 17.41 3.08
CA VAL A 276 -3.34 18.17 2.22
C VAL A 276 -2.55 19.17 1.41
N ARG A 277 -2.70 19.08 0.08
CA ARG A 277 -1.89 19.82 -0.88
C ARG A 277 -2.77 20.51 -1.92
N LEU A 278 -2.38 21.72 -2.30
CA LEU A 278 -2.89 22.45 -3.45
C LEU A 278 -2.38 21.83 -4.75
N VAL A 279 -3.31 21.57 -5.66
CA VAL A 279 -3.08 21.03 -7.00
C VAL A 279 -3.87 21.89 -7.99
N PRO A 280 -3.33 22.26 -9.16
CA PRO A 280 -4.09 23.03 -10.14
C PRO A 280 -5.42 22.36 -10.49
N VAL A 281 -6.50 23.13 -10.60
CA VAL A 281 -7.85 22.60 -10.86
C VAL A 281 -7.94 21.86 -12.21
N ASP A 282 -7.13 22.25 -13.19
CA ASP A 282 -7.05 21.58 -14.49
C ASP A 282 -6.06 20.39 -14.53
N ALA A 283 -5.51 19.98 -13.40
CA ALA A 283 -4.69 18.78 -13.33
C ALA A 283 -5.56 17.54 -13.54
N CYS A 284 -5.03 16.54 -14.25
CA CYS A 284 -5.74 15.27 -14.45
C CYS A 284 -5.79 14.47 -13.14
N ALA A 285 -6.90 13.78 -12.92
CA ALA A 285 -7.05 12.74 -11.93
C ALA A 285 -7.93 11.61 -12.49
N THR A 286 -7.70 10.39 -12.02
CA THR A 286 -8.50 9.23 -12.36
C THR A 286 -9.35 8.83 -11.17
N ILE A 287 -10.62 8.51 -11.39
CA ILE A 287 -11.56 8.18 -10.32
C ILE A 287 -11.30 6.76 -9.80
N GLY A 288 -11.43 6.61 -8.48
CA GLY A 288 -11.22 5.36 -7.76
C GLY A 288 -9.85 5.24 -7.11
N ALA A 289 -9.59 4.11 -6.45
CA ALA A 289 -8.30 3.75 -5.89
C ALA A 289 -7.46 2.91 -6.87
N VAL A 290 -6.16 2.82 -6.65
CA VAL A 290 -5.28 1.96 -7.46
C VAL A 290 -5.50 0.48 -7.12
N SER A 291 -5.45 -0.38 -8.13
CA SER A 291 -5.50 -1.85 -7.98
C SER A 291 -4.44 -2.45 -7.03
N ASN A 292 -4.63 -3.72 -6.69
CA ASN A 292 -3.72 -4.51 -5.84
C ASN A 292 -3.52 -3.99 -4.40
N PRO A 293 -4.58 -3.61 -3.64
CA PRO A 293 -4.41 -3.08 -2.28
C PRO A 293 -3.71 -4.06 -1.32
N ASP A 294 -3.92 -5.36 -1.52
CA ASP A 294 -3.32 -6.41 -0.70
C ASP A 294 -1.81 -6.61 -0.92
N HIS A 295 -1.18 -5.86 -1.84
CA HIS A 295 0.26 -5.96 -2.09
C HIS A 295 1.10 -5.76 -0.84
N GLN A 296 0.68 -4.87 0.07
CA GLN A 296 1.38 -4.60 1.33
C GLN A 296 1.43 -5.81 2.28
N HIS A 297 0.52 -6.77 2.09
CA HIS A 297 0.42 -7.98 2.91
C HIS A 297 1.16 -9.18 2.29
N GLU A 298 1.83 -9.01 1.14
CA GLU A 298 2.65 -10.06 0.53
C GLU A 298 3.92 -10.31 1.35
N MET A 299 4.26 -11.59 1.52
CA MET A 299 5.49 -12.02 2.19
C MET A 299 6.37 -12.80 1.24
N LEU A 300 7.63 -12.36 1.13
CA LEU A 300 8.60 -12.97 0.21
C LEU A 300 9.04 -14.38 0.64
N GLY A 301 8.96 -14.72 1.93
CA GLY A 301 9.27 -16.05 2.49
C GLY A 301 10.75 -16.46 2.51
N LYS A 302 11.58 -16.04 1.54
CA LYS A 302 13.02 -16.38 1.48
C LYS A 302 13.88 -15.25 0.89
N ALA A 303 15.13 -15.16 1.32
CA ALA A 303 16.09 -14.15 0.87
C ALA A 303 16.32 -14.16 -0.66
N GLY A 304 16.34 -15.34 -1.28
CA GLY A 304 16.52 -15.48 -2.73
C GLY A 304 15.44 -14.76 -3.56
N ARG A 305 14.22 -14.64 -3.03
CA ARG A 305 13.15 -13.90 -3.74
C ARG A 305 13.43 -12.40 -3.76
N SER A 306 14.02 -11.83 -2.70
CA SER A 306 14.51 -10.45 -2.70
C SER A 306 15.61 -10.23 -3.74
N ARG A 307 16.50 -11.23 -3.91
CA ARG A 307 17.55 -11.20 -4.95
C ARG A 307 16.95 -11.14 -6.35
N TRP A 308 15.92 -11.95 -6.64
CA TRP A 308 15.21 -11.91 -7.92
C TRP A 308 14.55 -10.56 -8.22
N LEU A 309 14.09 -9.86 -7.17
CA LEU A 309 13.57 -8.49 -7.27
C LEU A 309 14.67 -7.43 -7.48
N GLY A 310 15.95 -7.82 -7.53
CA GLY A 310 17.09 -6.93 -7.73
C GLY A 310 17.50 -6.17 -6.47
N ILE A 311 17.17 -6.72 -5.30
CA ILE A 311 17.52 -6.16 -3.99
C ILE A 311 18.69 -6.98 -3.44
N ARG A 312 19.84 -6.34 -3.23
CA ARG A 312 21.03 -6.94 -2.60
C ARG A 312 20.92 -6.85 -1.06
N PRO A 313 21.68 -7.66 -0.31
CA PRO A 313 21.70 -7.59 1.14
C PRO A 313 22.09 -6.21 1.67
N THR A 314 21.55 -5.86 2.84
CA THR A 314 21.86 -4.61 3.56
C THR A 314 22.70 -4.95 4.79
N VAL A 315 23.92 -4.43 4.85
CA VAL A 315 24.78 -4.59 6.03
C VAL A 315 24.44 -3.50 7.04
N ARG A 316 24.26 -3.88 8.31
CA ARG A 316 23.96 -2.93 9.40
C ARG A 316 25.23 -2.16 9.78
N GLY A 317 25.10 -0.88 10.12
CA GLY A 317 26.25 -0.04 10.52
C GLY A 317 27.01 -0.58 11.73
N MET A 318 26.30 -1.17 12.71
CA MET A 318 26.90 -1.81 13.89
C MET A 318 27.76 -3.05 13.58
N ALA A 319 27.66 -3.60 12.37
CA ALA A 319 28.45 -4.75 11.93
C ALA A 319 29.69 -4.33 11.13
N MET A 320 29.95 -3.03 11.05
CA MET A 320 31.06 -2.45 10.27
C MET A 320 32.16 -1.92 11.20
N ASN A 321 33.30 -1.52 10.62
CA ASN A 321 34.37 -0.85 11.35
C ASN A 321 34.04 0.63 11.59
N ALA A 322 34.78 1.27 12.51
CA ALA A 322 34.59 2.69 12.84
C ALA A 322 34.84 3.63 11.65
N CYS A 323 35.68 3.23 10.69
CA CYS A 323 35.94 3.99 9.46
C CYS A 323 34.79 3.92 8.44
N ASP A 324 34.04 2.83 8.40
CA ASP A 324 33.01 2.58 7.38
C ASP A 324 31.64 3.17 7.73
N HIS A 325 31.33 3.24 9.03
CA HIS A 325 30.06 3.74 9.52
C HIS A 325 30.20 4.41 10.88
N PRO A 326 29.43 5.48 11.16
CA PRO A 326 29.42 6.10 12.48
C PRO A 326 29.09 5.15 13.65
N HIS A 327 28.43 4.02 13.37
CA HIS A 327 28.02 3.03 14.37
C HIS A 327 28.97 1.82 14.44
N GLY A 328 30.01 1.80 13.61
CA GLY A 328 30.96 0.71 13.58
C GLY A 328 32.00 0.79 14.70
N GLY A 329 32.70 -0.32 14.89
CA GLY A 329 33.74 -0.48 15.92
C GLY A 329 33.20 -0.85 17.31
N GLY A 330 34.11 -0.80 18.30
CA GLY A 330 33.85 -1.28 19.65
C GLY A 330 34.06 -2.79 19.83
N ARG A 331 34.27 -3.24 21.07
CA ARG A 331 34.34 -4.67 21.40
C ARG A 331 32.93 -5.22 21.57
N GLY A 332 32.61 -6.32 20.88
CA GLY A 332 31.28 -6.92 20.91
C GLY A 332 30.21 -6.09 20.19
N LYS A 333 28.93 -6.41 20.43
CA LYS A 333 27.79 -5.71 19.80
C LYS A 333 27.43 -4.46 20.60
N SER A 334 27.93 -3.31 20.17
CA SER A 334 27.62 -2.02 20.80
C SER A 334 27.03 -1.01 19.81
N LYS A 335 26.26 -0.05 20.33
CA LYS A 335 25.79 1.13 19.58
C LYS A 335 26.75 2.32 19.70
N GLY A 336 27.81 2.19 20.51
CA GLY A 336 28.82 3.22 20.70
C GLY A 336 28.29 4.55 21.26
N ASN A 337 27.15 4.52 21.97
CA ASN A 337 26.44 5.69 22.50
C ASN A 337 26.21 6.82 21.46
N LYS A 338 25.92 6.45 20.21
CA LYS A 338 25.67 7.40 19.12
C LYS A 338 24.23 7.35 18.65
N ASP A 339 23.67 8.50 18.34
CA ASP A 339 22.35 8.59 17.72
C ASP A 339 22.30 7.81 16.40
N PRO A 340 21.14 7.24 16.03
CA PRO A 340 20.97 6.57 14.74
C PRO A 340 21.24 7.53 13.58
N ARG A 341 22.29 7.24 12.79
CA ARG A 341 22.74 8.03 11.63
C ARG A 341 22.96 7.13 10.42
N SER A 342 22.92 7.73 9.24
CA SER A 342 23.32 7.10 7.98
C SER A 342 24.86 7.00 7.89
N PRO A 343 25.41 6.26 6.91
CA PRO A 343 26.87 6.20 6.72
C PRO A 343 27.53 7.57 6.51
N TRP A 344 26.76 8.54 6.02
CA TRP A 344 27.21 9.91 5.77
C TRP A 344 26.80 10.89 6.90
N GLY A 345 26.49 10.39 8.09
CA GLY A 345 26.24 11.22 9.28
C GLY A 345 24.83 11.82 9.41
N VAL A 346 23.98 11.73 8.37
CA VAL A 346 22.59 12.24 8.44
C VAL A 346 21.76 11.44 9.45
N LEU A 347 21.08 12.09 10.38
CA LEU A 347 20.22 11.45 11.39
C LEU A 347 19.12 10.59 10.73
N ALA A 348 18.99 9.34 11.18
CA ALA A 348 18.02 8.38 10.66
C ALA A 348 16.65 8.44 11.37
N LYS A 349 16.59 9.03 12.56
CA LYS A 349 15.37 9.25 13.34
C LYS A 349 15.22 10.74 13.65
N GLY A 350 13.99 11.24 13.68
CA GLY A 350 13.65 12.60 14.16
C GLY A 350 13.94 13.78 13.22
N GLY A 351 14.75 13.63 12.17
CA GLY A 351 15.14 14.74 11.29
C GLY A 351 14.27 14.95 10.04
N LYS A 352 13.93 16.22 9.70
CA LYS A 352 13.43 16.59 8.37
C LYS A 352 14.62 16.65 7.40
N THR A 353 14.60 15.89 6.30
CA THR A 353 15.66 15.91 5.28
C THR A 353 15.46 16.97 4.21
N ARG A 354 14.22 17.45 4.04
CA ARG A 354 13.89 18.50 3.08
C ARG A 354 14.18 19.86 3.70
N LYS A 355 15.07 20.63 3.06
CA LYS A 355 15.51 21.95 3.51
C LYS A 355 14.46 23.03 3.22
N THR A 356 13.97 23.11 1.98
CA THR A 356 12.97 24.11 1.57
C THR A 356 11.55 23.57 1.76
N PRO A 357 10.63 24.29 2.44
CA PRO A 357 9.24 23.86 2.59
C PRO A 357 8.49 23.86 1.25
N ASN A 358 7.33 23.19 1.20
CA ASN A 358 6.54 23.09 -0.04
C ASN A 358 5.44 24.12 0.08
N GLN A 359 5.48 25.13 -0.79
CA GLN A 359 4.52 26.23 -0.77
C GLN A 359 3.09 25.76 -1.05
N PHE A 360 2.94 24.63 -1.76
CA PHE A 360 1.62 24.08 -2.08
C PHE A 360 1.00 23.22 -0.95
N VAL A 361 1.63 23.11 0.22
CA VAL A 361 1.08 22.30 1.32
C VAL A 361 0.19 23.17 2.20
N VAL A 362 -1.08 22.80 2.31
CA VAL A 362 -2.04 23.45 3.19
C VAL A 362 -1.95 22.85 4.59
N LYS A 363 -2.03 21.52 4.69
CA LYS A 363 -1.92 20.78 5.94
C LYS A 363 -0.75 19.80 5.85
N PRO A 364 0.28 19.93 6.69
CA PRO A 364 1.39 18.99 6.69
C PRO A 364 0.90 17.59 7.08
N ARG A 365 1.60 16.56 6.59
CA ARG A 365 1.31 15.18 6.99
C ARG A 365 1.39 15.01 8.51
N PRO A 366 0.51 14.19 9.11
CA PRO A 366 0.64 13.83 10.52
C PRO A 366 1.98 13.14 10.76
N ARG A 367 2.60 13.44 11.90
CA ARG A 367 3.81 12.77 12.36
C ARG A 367 3.46 11.95 13.59
N ARG A 368 4.08 10.79 13.69
CA ARG A 368 4.02 9.91 14.86
C ARG A 368 5.29 10.04 15.66
#